data_AF-A0AAN9DQ88-F1
#
_entry.id   AF-A0AAN9DQ88-F1
#
_cell.length_a   1.000
_cell.length_b   1.000
_cell.length_c   1.000
_cell.angle_alpha   90.00
_cell.angle_beta   90.00
_cell.angle_gamma   90.00
#
_symmetry.space_group_name_H-M   'P 1'
#
loop_
_entity.id
_entity.type
_entity.pdbx_description
1 polymer ?
#
loop_
_entity_poly.entity_id
_entity_poly.type
_entity_poly.pdbx_seq_one_letter_code
_entity_poly.pdbx_strand_id
1 'polypeptide(L)'
;MDFTIRAASLDDCKDISRMILKLAEHDNVSDQIKITQRGIVTSLQYKYNDLDSYCGLFGAGTNHTTFTVDLEQDGFSKNPFFHGIIAEVPEHFKSRDGHTKVGYSLYFYTYSSWKGRAVYMEDLYVMPEFRGKGIGKALMAKVSQLGLAAGCTQLNFTVLDWNKSSLDFYRKQGCWDVTSDLGYHCMRCEGDALEHLGGHLHFTDQSQ
;
A
#
# COMPACT_ATOMS: atom_id res chain seq x y z
N MET A 1 -5.79 11.07 -24.19
CA MET A 1 -5.00 9.85 -23.97
C MET A 1 -5.90 8.90 -23.23
N ASP A 2 -6.11 7.73 -23.80
CA ASP A 2 -7.03 6.76 -23.20
C ASP A 2 -6.27 5.93 -22.16
N PHE A 3 -6.93 5.72 -21.02
CA PHE A 3 -6.47 4.84 -19.95
C PHE A 3 -7.69 4.22 -19.28
N THR A 4 -7.48 3.11 -18.60
CA THR A 4 -8.50 2.40 -17.84
C THR A 4 -8.13 2.33 -16.37
N ILE A 5 -9.13 2.35 -15.51
CA ILE A 5 -8.98 2.16 -14.06
C ILE A 5 -9.71 0.87 -13.69
N ARG A 6 -9.00 -0.08 -13.10
CA ARG A 6 -9.54 -1.39 -12.71
C ARG A 6 -8.99 -1.86 -11.38
N ALA A 7 -9.66 -2.84 -10.77
CA ALA A 7 -9.08 -3.54 -9.63
C ALA A 7 -7.78 -4.25 -10.05
N ALA A 8 -6.82 -4.28 -9.13
CA ALA A 8 -5.63 -5.11 -9.27
C ALA A 8 -6.01 -6.60 -9.22
N SER A 9 -5.20 -7.41 -9.87
CA SER A 9 -5.21 -8.86 -9.85
C SER A 9 -3.84 -9.38 -9.42
N LEU A 10 -3.73 -10.69 -9.17
CA LEU A 10 -2.47 -11.32 -8.77
C LEU A 10 -1.33 -11.04 -9.77
N ASP A 11 -1.66 -10.97 -11.07
CA ASP A 11 -0.69 -10.70 -12.13
C ASP A 11 -0.10 -9.29 -12.07
N ASP A 12 -0.75 -8.35 -11.37
CA ASP A 12 -0.29 -6.97 -11.24
C ASP A 12 0.73 -6.79 -10.09
N CYS A 13 0.95 -7.81 -9.24
CA CYS A 13 1.83 -7.69 -8.06
C CYS A 13 3.25 -7.24 -8.43
N LYS A 14 3.80 -7.71 -9.55
CA LYS A 14 5.13 -7.32 -10.04
C LYS A 14 5.19 -5.84 -10.45
N ASP A 15 4.14 -5.35 -11.11
CA ASP A 15 4.04 -3.95 -11.52
C ASP A 15 3.80 -3.02 -10.32
N ILE A 16 2.98 -3.45 -9.35
CA ILE A 16 2.77 -2.74 -8.09
C ILE A 16 4.07 -2.65 -7.31
N SER A 17 4.77 -3.78 -7.14
CA SER A 17 6.09 -3.85 -6.50
C SER A 17 7.08 -2.88 -7.13
N ARG A 18 7.24 -2.92 -8.45
CA ARG A 18 8.08 -1.99 -9.21
C ARG A 18 7.70 -0.53 -8.94
N MET A 19 6.42 -0.19 -8.96
CA MET A 19 5.96 1.18 -8.75
C MET A 19 6.10 1.65 -7.30
N ILE A 20 5.97 0.76 -6.30
CA ILE A 20 6.26 1.08 -4.89
C ILE A 20 7.74 1.43 -4.72
N LEU A 21 8.64 0.66 -5.33
CA LEU A 21 10.08 0.99 -5.31
C LEU A 21 10.34 2.37 -5.92
N LYS A 22 9.65 2.72 -7.02
CA LYS A 22 9.75 4.07 -7.62
C LYS A 22 9.14 5.19 -6.79
N LEU A 23 8.10 4.91 -6.01
CA LEU A 23 7.54 5.86 -5.05
C LEU A 23 8.52 6.09 -3.90
N ALA A 24 9.10 5.04 -3.34
CA ALA A 24 10.07 5.14 -2.25
C ALA A 24 11.35 5.88 -2.65
N GLU A 25 11.85 5.67 -3.88
CA GLU A 25 12.95 6.46 -4.46
C GLU A 25 12.59 7.95 -4.52
N HIS A 26 11.37 8.30 -4.97
CA HIS A 26 10.91 9.68 -5.05
C HIS A 26 10.78 10.34 -3.67
N ASP A 27 10.33 9.58 -2.68
CA ASP A 27 10.09 10.07 -1.33
C ASP A 27 11.35 10.06 -0.46
N ASN A 28 12.48 9.62 -1.02
CA ASN A 28 13.77 9.46 -0.34
C ASN A 28 13.66 8.56 0.92
N VAL A 29 12.82 7.52 0.83
CA VAL A 29 12.56 6.54 1.89
C VAL A 29 12.84 5.11 1.44
N SER A 30 13.67 4.92 0.39
CA SER A 30 14.02 3.60 -0.13
C SER A 30 14.53 2.63 0.95
N ASP A 31 15.26 3.13 1.95
CA ASP A 31 15.81 2.33 3.06
C ASP A 31 14.73 1.84 4.06
N GLN A 32 13.50 2.37 3.98
CA GLN A 32 12.39 2.00 4.88
C GLN A 32 11.52 0.86 4.34
N ILE A 33 11.77 0.35 3.14
CA ILE A 33 10.96 -0.71 2.53
C ILE A 33 11.27 -2.05 3.23
N LYS A 34 10.46 -2.37 4.25
CA LYS A 34 10.60 -3.57 5.09
C LYS A 34 9.68 -4.73 4.74
N ILE A 35 8.84 -4.63 3.69
CA ILE A 35 8.02 -5.75 3.15
C ILE A 35 8.93 -6.81 2.46
N THR A 36 10.08 -7.06 3.05
CA THR A 36 11.09 -8.03 2.67
C THR A 36 11.64 -8.75 3.91
N GLN A 37 11.29 -8.31 5.12
CA GLN A 37 11.75 -8.92 6.37
C GLN A 37 10.61 -9.09 7.37
N ARG A 38 10.17 -10.34 7.50
CA ARG A 38 9.19 -10.94 8.45
C ARG A 38 7.70 -10.80 8.09
N GLY A 39 7.18 -11.89 7.54
CA GLY A 39 5.78 -12.29 7.62
C GLY A 39 5.56 -13.81 7.50
N ILE A 40 6.43 -14.53 6.78
CA ILE A 40 6.15 -15.93 6.40
C ILE A 40 6.95 -16.99 7.20
N VAL A 41 8.14 -16.67 7.73
CA VAL A 41 9.03 -17.72 8.27
C VAL A 41 8.63 -18.22 9.66
N THR A 42 7.90 -17.45 10.48
CA THR A 42 7.58 -17.86 11.85
C THR A 42 6.30 -18.69 11.99
N SER A 43 5.38 -18.63 11.02
CA SER A 43 4.13 -19.40 11.04
C SER A 43 4.13 -20.62 10.11
N LEU A 44 4.99 -20.64 9.07
CA LEU A 44 5.11 -21.79 8.15
C LEU A 44 6.13 -22.86 8.58
N GLN A 45 7.08 -22.56 9.48
CA GLN A 45 7.96 -23.58 10.07
C GLN A 45 7.19 -24.68 10.80
N TYR A 46 5.94 -24.42 11.21
CA TYR A 46 5.07 -25.42 11.85
C TYR A 46 4.20 -26.23 10.88
N LYS A 47 4.19 -25.92 9.56
CA LYS A 47 3.25 -26.59 8.64
C LYS A 47 3.79 -27.09 7.29
N TYR A 48 4.96 -26.67 6.82
CA TYR A 48 5.46 -27.16 5.51
C TYR A 48 6.98 -27.38 5.52
N ASN A 49 7.39 -28.57 5.96
CA ASN A 49 8.78 -29.06 5.96
C ASN A 49 9.24 -29.60 4.59
N ASP A 50 8.81 -29.03 3.46
CA ASP A 50 9.10 -29.67 2.15
C ASP A 50 9.38 -28.73 0.96
N LEU A 51 9.85 -27.50 1.22
CA LEU A 51 10.20 -26.55 0.15
C LEU A 51 11.71 -26.24 0.01
N ASP A 52 12.58 -26.93 0.77
CA ASP A 52 14.04 -26.85 0.56
C ASP A 52 14.49 -27.40 -0.81
N SER A 53 13.59 -28.05 -1.57
CA SER A 53 13.89 -28.55 -2.92
C SER A 53 13.78 -27.50 -4.04
N TYR A 54 13.17 -26.34 -3.81
CA TYR A 54 12.96 -25.32 -4.87
C TYR A 54 13.86 -24.08 -4.75
N CYS A 55 14.44 -23.80 -3.58
CA CYS A 55 15.29 -22.62 -3.36
C CYS A 55 16.74 -22.77 -3.89
N GLY A 56 17.13 -23.95 -4.37
CA GLY A 56 18.52 -24.25 -4.73
C GLY A 56 19.03 -23.72 -6.08
N LEU A 57 18.23 -23.00 -6.89
CA LEU A 57 18.56 -22.77 -8.30
C LEU A 57 18.78 -21.32 -8.77
N PHE A 58 18.60 -20.29 -7.94
CA PHE A 58 18.82 -18.90 -8.41
C PHE A 58 19.60 -18.05 -7.41
N GLY A 59 20.85 -17.76 -7.77
CA GLY A 59 21.72 -16.82 -7.05
C GLY A 59 21.33 -15.35 -7.25
N ALA A 60 21.65 -14.53 -6.24
CA ALA A 60 21.71 -13.07 -6.26
C ALA A 60 20.47 -12.32 -6.82
N GLY A 61 19.33 -12.36 -6.10
CA GLY A 61 18.13 -11.58 -6.44
C GLY A 61 17.03 -11.56 -5.36
N THR A 62 17.40 -11.66 -4.08
CA THR A 62 16.49 -12.07 -3.01
C THR A 62 15.42 -11.04 -2.62
N ASN A 63 15.69 -9.73 -2.71
CA ASN A 63 14.80 -8.72 -2.13
C ASN A 63 13.54 -8.42 -2.98
N HIS A 64 13.66 -8.43 -4.31
CA HIS A 64 12.53 -8.12 -5.19
C HIS A 64 11.48 -9.25 -5.25
N THR A 65 11.95 -10.49 -5.12
CA THR A 65 11.11 -11.69 -5.14
C THR A 65 10.26 -11.78 -3.88
N THR A 66 10.84 -11.54 -2.70
CA THR A 66 10.11 -11.60 -1.42
C THR A 66 9.00 -10.56 -1.32
N PHE A 67 9.25 -9.32 -1.76
CA PHE A 67 8.24 -8.25 -1.73
C PHE A 67 6.99 -8.57 -2.56
N THR A 68 7.17 -9.26 -3.69
CA THR A 68 6.05 -9.66 -4.55
C THR A 68 5.20 -10.72 -3.88
N VAL A 69 5.83 -11.68 -3.17
CA VAL A 69 5.12 -12.74 -2.42
C VAL A 69 4.26 -12.17 -1.30
N ASP A 70 4.76 -11.16 -0.58
CA ASP A 70 3.99 -10.52 0.50
C ASP A 70 2.75 -9.78 -0.06
N LEU A 71 2.86 -9.08 -1.20
CA LEU A 71 1.71 -8.45 -1.87
C LEU A 71 0.66 -9.48 -2.33
N GLU A 72 1.10 -10.61 -2.86
CA GLU A 72 0.23 -11.71 -3.27
C GLU A 72 -0.57 -12.24 -2.06
N GLN A 73 0.12 -12.53 -0.95
CA GLN A 73 -0.50 -13.07 0.25
C GLN A 73 -1.44 -12.06 0.93
N ASP A 74 -0.99 -10.82 1.11
CA ASP A 74 -1.74 -9.84 1.90
C ASP A 74 -2.85 -9.16 1.10
N GLY A 75 -2.68 -9.00 -0.22
CA GLY A 75 -3.65 -8.34 -1.09
C GLY A 75 -4.71 -9.26 -1.72
N PHE A 76 -4.41 -10.56 -1.82
CA PHE A 76 -5.25 -11.51 -2.59
C PHE A 76 -5.65 -12.78 -1.82
N SER A 77 -5.47 -12.79 -0.49
CA SER A 77 -6.04 -13.84 0.36
C SER A 77 -7.57 -13.72 0.52
N LYS A 78 -8.17 -14.68 1.23
CA LYS A 78 -9.60 -14.67 1.57
C LYS A 78 -10.02 -13.44 2.36
N ASN A 79 -9.13 -12.91 3.20
CA ASN A 79 -9.34 -11.74 4.05
C ASN A 79 -8.16 -10.78 3.83
N PRO A 80 -8.16 -10.00 2.74
CA PRO A 80 -7.00 -9.20 2.37
C PRO A 80 -6.80 -8.02 3.34
N PHE A 81 -5.53 -7.70 3.62
CA PHE A 81 -5.13 -6.55 4.43
C PHE A 81 -5.24 -5.24 3.65
N PHE A 82 -5.11 -5.29 2.32
CA PHE A 82 -5.27 -4.14 1.44
C PHE A 82 -5.93 -4.55 0.12
N HIS A 83 -6.37 -3.55 -0.63
CA HIS A 83 -6.89 -3.69 -1.99
C HIS A 83 -6.10 -2.79 -2.93
N GLY A 84 -5.89 -3.24 -4.17
CA GLY A 84 -5.19 -2.49 -5.20
C GLY A 84 -6.10 -2.00 -6.32
N ILE A 85 -5.82 -0.80 -6.83
CA ILE A 85 -6.40 -0.23 -8.07
C ILE A 85 -5.26 0.08 -9.04
N ILE A 86 -5.42 -0.31 -10.30
CA ILE A 86 -4.44 -0.10 -11.37
C ILE A 86 -4.96 0.91 -12.38
N ALA A 87 -4.05 1.79 -12.82
CA ALA A 87 -4.20 2.58 -14.04
C ALA A 87 -3.40 1.94 -15.17
N GLU A 88 -4.09 1.58 -16.24
CA GLU A 88 -3.53 0.88 -17.39
C GLU A 88 -3.76 1.64 -18.70
N VAL A 89 -2.72 1.74 -19.51
CA VAL A 89 -2.75 2.40 -20.82
C VAL A 89 -2.70 1.35 -21.93
N PRO A 90 -3.24 1.64 -23.14
CA PRO A 90 -3.08 0.75 -24.29
C PRO A 90 -1.60 0.48 -24.62
N GLU A 91 -1.33 -0.67 -25.23
CA GLU A 91 0.04 -1.12 -25.58
C GLU A 91 0.84 -0.09 -26.40
N HIS A 92 0.19 0.62 -27.33
CA HIS A 92 0.83 1.66 -28.16
C HIS A 92 1.14 2.97 -27.39
N PHE A 93 0.66 3.09 -26.16
CA PHE A 93 0.92 4.19 -25.24
C PHE A 93 1.76 3.77 -24.01
N LYS A 94 2.34 2.56 -24.04
CA LYS A 94 3.20 2.06 -22.96
C LYS A 94 4.35 3.01 -22.63
N SER A 95 4.88 2.84 -21.43
CA SER A 95 5.97 3.65 -20.93
C SER A 95 7.23 3.53 -21.80
N ARG A 96 8.18 4.45 -21.61
CA ARG A 96 9.51 4.34 -22.24
C ARG A 96 10.21 3.02 -21.93
N ASP A 97 9.96 2.47 -20.74
CA ASP A 97 10.48 1.19 -20.27
C ASP A 97 9.59 -0.01 -20.66
N GLY A 98 8.53 0.21 -21.44
CA GLY A 98 7.68 -0.84 -21.99
C GLY A 98 6.51 -1.29 -21.11
N HIS A 99 6.12 -0.54 -20.08
CA HIS A 99 5.04 -0.90 -19.16
C HIS A 99 3.69 -0.28 -19.53
N THR A 100 2.63 -1.09 -19.49
CA THR A 100 1.24 -0.59 -19.65
C THR A 100 0.58 -0.25 -18.31
N LYS A 101 1.09 -0.75 -17.18
CA LYS A 101 0.64 -0.40 -15.83
C LYS A 101 1.42 0.84 -15.37
N VAL A 102 0.74 1.98 -15.39
CA VAL A 102 1.37 3.31 -15.29
C VAL A 102 1.04 4.05 -14.00
N GLY A 103 0.18 3.49 -13.17
CA GLY A 103 -0.12 4.01 -11.85
C GLY A 103 -0.89 3.00 -11.02
N TYR A 104 -0.86 3.18 -9.71
CA TYR A 104 -1.60 2.36 -8.77
C TYR A 104 -2.08 3.17 -7.58
N SER A 105 -3.04 2.61 -6.85
CA SER A 105 -3.36 3.03 -5.50
C SER A 105 -3.63 1.81 -4.63
N LEU A 106 -3.08 1.81 -3.42
CA LEU A 106 -3.42 0.82 -2.38
C LEU A 106 -4.35 1.47 -1.36
N TYR A 107 -5.34 0.74 -0.92
CA TYR A 107 -6.29 1.22 0.08
C TYR A 107 -6.82 0.08 0.96
N PHE A 108 -7.35 0.44 2.12
CA PHE A 108 -8.02 -0.48 3.04
C PHE A 108 -9.13 0.25 3.80
N TYR A 109 -9.99 -0.49 4.49
CA TYR A 109 -11.08 0.09 5.27
C TYR A 109 -10.66 0.32 6.71
N THR A 110 -11.08 1.46 7.26
CA THR A 110 -10.84 1.85 8.66
C THR A 110 -12.14 2.23 9.33
N TYR A 111 -12.11 2.42 10.64
CA TYR A 111 -13.28 2.83 11.41
C TYR A 111 -12.93 3.94 12.40
N SER A 112 -13.71 5.00 12.38
CA SER A 112 -13.68 6.07 13.38
C SER A 112 -14.80 5.85 14.38
N SER A 113 -14.48 5.89 15.68
CA SER A 113 -15.50 5.87 16.73
C SER A 113 -16.47 7.07 16.68
N TRP A 114 -16.11 8.14 15.96
CA TRP A 114 -16.91 9.36 15.85
C TRP A 114 -17.60 9.52 14.49
N LYS A 115 -17.02 8.94 13.42
CA LYS A 115 -17.49 9.13 12.03
C LYS A 115 -17.91 7.84 11.32
N GLY A 116 -17.72 6.69 11.97
CA GLY A 116 -18.08 5.39 11.44
C GLY A 116 -17.07 4.88 10.42
N ARG A 117 -17.56 4.17 9.40
CA ARG A 117 -16.74 3.57 8.34
C ARG A 117 -15.98 4.63 7.55
N ALA A 118 -14.71 4.36 7.28
CA ALA A 118 -13.84 5.19 6.45
C ALA A 118 -13.04 4.30 5.50
N VAL A 119 -12.52 4.89 4.43
CA VAL A 119 -11.50 4.28 3.58
C VAL A 119 -10.18 5.01 3.82
N TYR A 120 -9.09 4.26 3.92
CA TYR A 120 -7.74 4.80 4.01
C TYR A 120 -6.99 4.47 2.73
N MET A 121 -6.49 5.48 2.05
CA MET A 121 -5.64 5.33 0.86
C MET A 121 -4.19 5.38 1.32
N GLU A 122 -3.53 4.22 1.31
CA GLU A 122 -2.14 4.08 1.73
C GLU A 122 -1.22 4.75 0.73
N ASP A 123 -1.38 4.37 -0.55
CA ASP A 123 -0.53 4.84 -1.63
C ASP A 123 -1.35 5.39 -2.79
N LEU A 124 -0.78 6.40 -3.44
CA LEU A 124 -1.22 6.88 -4.75
C LEU A 124 0.01 7.26 -5.58
N TYR A 125 0.26 6.52 -6.64
CA TYR A 125 1.39 6.78 -7.53
C TYR A 125 0.98 6.76 -8.99
N VAL A 126 1.56 7.68 -9.75
CA VAL A 126 1.51 7.71 -11.21
C VAL A 126 2.93 7.93 -11.72
N MET A 127 3.34 7.10 -12.68
CA MET A 127 4.61 7.22 -13.37
C MET A 127 4.80 8.65 -13.91
N PRO A 128 5.98 9.29 -13.74
CA PRO A 128 6.18 10.71 -14.05
C PRO A 128 5.70 11.16 -15.43
N GLU A 129 5.95 10.37 -16.48
CA GLU A 129 5.57 10.67 -17.86
C GLU A 129 4.05 10.57 -18.16
N PHE A 130 3.28 10.06 -17.20
CA PHE A 130 1.82 9.98 -17.26
C PHE A 130 1.12 10.94 -16.28
N ARG A 131 1.87 11.74 -15.52
CA ARG A 131 1.32 12.78 -14.64
C ARG A 131 0.71 13.93 -15.45
N GLY A 132 -0.22 14.67 -14.83
CA GLY A 132 -0.96 15.76 -15.47
C GLY A 132 -2.05 15.30 -16.46
N LYS A 133 -2.21 14.00 -16.69
CA LYS A 133 -3.19 13.43 -17.62
C LYS A 133 -4.51 12.99 -16.96
N GLY A 134 -4.73 13.36 -15.70
CA GLY A 134 -5.94 13.02 -14.94
C GLY A 134 -5.94 11.63 -14.26
N ILE A 135 -4.89 10.82 -14.46
CA ILE A 135 -4.80 9.44 -13.92
C ILE A 135 -4.88 9.42 -12.39
N GLY A 136 -4.11 10.28 -11.70
CA GLY A 136 -4.12 10.32 -10.23
C GLY A 136 -5.51 10.66 -9.67
N LYS A 137 -6.22 11.59 -10.32
CA LYS A 137 -7.61 11.94 -9.97
C LYS A 137 -8.54 10.75 -10.20
N ALA A 138 -8.36 10.00 -11.29
CA ALA A 138 -9.19 8.85 -11.61
C ALA A 138 -8.97 7.67 -10.64
N LEU A 139 -7.72 7.40 -10.24
CA LEU A 139 -7.37 6.42 -9.21
C LEU A 139 -8.04 6.79 -7.88
N MET A 140 -7.83 8.02 -7.39
CA MET A 140 -8.44 8.52 -6.16
C MET A 140 -9.98 8.47 -6.21
N ALA A 141 -10.58 8.88 -7.34
CA ALA A 141 -12.03 8.80 -7.53
C ALA A 141 -12.54 7.37 -7.46
N LYS A 142 -11.80 6.37 -7.99
CA LYS A 142 -12.20 4.97 -7.91
C LYS A 142 -12.17 4.45 -6.48
N VAL A 143 -11.13 4.79 -5.69
CA VAL A 143 -11.07 4.45 -4.26
C VAL A 143 -12.25 5.08 -3.52
N SER A 144 -12.54 6.35 -3.76
CA SER A 144 -13.70 7.03 -3.17
C SER A 144 -15.03 6.38 -3.54
N GLN A 145 -15.22 5.97 -4.79
CA GLN A 145 -16.42 5.25 -5.22
C GLN A 145 -16.61 3.93 -4.47
N LEU A 146 -15.52 3.17 -4.27
CA LEU A 146 -15.54 1.91 -3.54
C LEU A 146 -15.83 2.15 -2.05
N GLY A 147 -15.22 3.18 -1.45
CA GLY A 147 -15.54 3.63 -0.10
C GLY A 147 -17.02 3.99 0.06
N LEU A 148 -17.57 4.80 -0.83
CA LEU A 148 -18.99 5.16 -0.80
C LEU A 148 -19.90 3.94 -0.95
N ALA A 149 -19.58 3.01 -1.84
CA ALA A 149 -20.32 1.75 -2.01
C ALA A 149 -20.26 0.86 -0.75
N ALA A 150 -19.14 0.89 -0.02
CA ALA A 150 -18.99 0.24 1.27
C ALA A 150 -19.62 1.02 2.44
N GLY A 151 -20.25 2.17 2.15
CA GLY A 151 -20.89 3.05 3.13
C GLY A 151 -19.90 3.79 4.04
N CYS A 152 -18.68 4.02 3.56
CA CYS A 152 -17.71 4.91 4.17
C CYS A 152 -18.12 6.37 3.96
N THR A 153 -17.82 7.22 4.95
CA THR A 153 -18.11 8.66 4.92
C THR A 153 -16.86 9.52 4.78
N GLN A 154 -15.68 8.91 4.86
CA GLN A 154 -14.38 9.59 4.84
C GLN A 154 -13.38 8.83 3.97
N LEU A 155 -12.52 9.59 3.30
CA LEU A 155 -11.29 9.12 2.68
C LEU A 155 -10.12 9.78 3.44
N ASN A 156 -9.32 8.96 4.12
CA ASN A 156 -8.16 9.39 4.89
C ASN A 156 -6.87 8.91 4.18
N PHE A 157 -5.79 9.67 4.35
CA PHE A 157 -4.45 9.34 3.84
C PHE A 157 -3.44 10.28 4.51
N THR A 158 -2.14 10.00 4.37
CA THR A 158 -1.06 10.88 4.82
C THR A 158 -0.28 11.43 3.63
N VAL A 159 0.35 12.60 3.82
CA VAL A 159 1.18 13.25 2.81
C VAL A 159 2.42 13.78 3.51
N LEU A 160 3.60 13.56 2.91
CA LEU A 160 4.85 14.13 3.42
C LEU A 160 4.81 15.67 3.33
N ASP A 161 5.27 16.34 4.38
CA ASP A 161 5.19 17.80 4.55
C ASP A 161 5.82 18.61 3.39
N TRP A 162 6.91 18.10 2.83
CA TRP A 162 7.64 18.72 1.74
C TRP A 162 6.93 18.57 0.38
N ASN A 163 5.98 17.66 0.24
CA ASN A 163 5.33 17.31 -1.03
C ASN A 163 4.19 18.29 -1.38
N LYS A 164 4.55 19.56 -1.58
CA LYS A 164 3.63 20.66 -1.91
C LYS A 164 2.75 20.37 -3.12
N SER A 165 3.31 19.72 -4.15
CA SER A 165 2.58 19.34 -5.36
C SER A 165 1.40 18.41 -5.05
N SER A 166 1.61 17.41 -4.19
CA SER A 166 0.55 16.49 -3.78
C SER A 166 -0.46 17.17 -2.86
N LEU A 167 -0.02 18.00 -1.92
CA LEU A 167 -0.91 18.80 -1.07
C LEU A 167 -1.87 19.66 -1.91
N ASP A 168 -1.35 20.38 -2.91
CA ASP A 168 -2.18 21.19 -3.82
C ASP A 168 -3.12 20.35 -4.67
N PHE A 169 -2.68 19.16 -5.10
CA PHE A 169 -3.52 18.21 -5.82
C PHE A 169 -4.72 17.76 -4.98
N TYR A 170 -4.49 17.38 -3.72
CA TYR A 170 -5.54 16.90 -2.81
C TYR A 170 -6.49 18.03 -2.38
N ARG A 171 -5.97 19.23 -2.09
CA ARG A 171 -6.81 20.41 -1.78
C ARG A 171 -7.77 20.75 -2.92
N LYS A 172 -7.32 20.64 -4.17
CA LYS A 172 -8.19 20.82 -5.36
C LYS A 172 -9.32 19.79 -5.46
N GLN A 173 -9.24 18.66 -4.75
CA GLN A 173 -10.32 17.67 -4.67
C GLN A 173 -11.23 17.87 -3.45
N GLY A 174 -11.02 18.93 -2.65
CA GLY A 174 -11.79 19.24 -1.44
C GLY A 174 -11.24 18.62 -0.16
N CYS A 175 -10.04 18.03 -0.20
CA CYS A 175 -9.36 17.57 1.02
C CYS A 175 -8.80 18.76 1.81
N TRP A 176 -8.76 18.61 3.13
CA TRP A 176 -8.18 19.58 4.07
C TRP A 176 -7.20 18.87 5.01
N ASP A 177 -6.34 19.63 5.67
CA ASP A 177 -5.25 19.09 6.49
C ASP A 177 -5.72 18.92 7.95
N VAL A 178 -5.91 17.66 8.34
CA VAL A 178 -6.36 17.29 9.69
C VAL A 178 -5.32 17.65 10.75
N THR A 179 -4.04 17.60 10.42
CA THR A 179 -2.95 17.93 11.34
C THR A 179 -2.99 19.42 11.68
N SER A 180 -3.10 20.30 10.68
CA SER A 180 -3.14 21.74 10.92
C SER A 180 -4.39 22.20 11.66
N ASP A 181 -5.53 21.57 11.36
CA ASP A 181 -6.84 22.06 11.83
C ASP A 181 -7.25 21.44 13.16
N LEU A 182 -6.86 20.19 13.44
CA LEU A 182 -7.23 19.46 14.65
C LEU A 182 -6.04 19.07 15.54
N GLY A 183 -4.81 19.23 15.08
CA GLY A 183 -3.61 18.97 15.90
C GLY A 183 -3.28 17.49 16.12
N TYR A 184 -3.75 16.58 15.24
CA TYR A 184 -3.39 15.17 15.33
C TYR A 184 -1.95 14.92 14.88
N HIS A 185 -1.25 14.02 15.58
CA HIS A 185 0.07 13.54 15.19
C HIS A 185 0.00 12.09 14.69
N CYS A 186 0.71 11.79 13.59
CA CYS A 186 0.91 10.41 13.13
C CYS A 186 2.01 9.75 13.97
N MET A 187 1.67 8.71 14.71
CA MET A 187 2.58 8.00 15.62
C MET A 187 2.74 6.54 15.16
N ARG A 188 3.95 5.99 15.30
CA ARG A 188 4.25 4.59 14.96
C ARG A 188 5.06 3.92 16.06
N CYS A 189 4.71 2.66 16.35
CA CYS A 189 5.50 1.75 17.17
C CYS A 189 5.83 0.51 16.32
N GLU A 190 7.11 0.21 16.13
CA GLU A 190 7.58 -0.84 15.24
C GLU A 190 8.83 -1.55 15.79
N GLY A 191 9.18 -2.70 15.20
CA GLY A 191 10.35 -3.49 15.58
C GLY A 191 10.31 -3.95 17.05
N ASP A 192 11.47 -3.93 17.71
CA ASP A 192 11.63 -4.38 19.11
C ASP A 192 10.66 -3.69 20.07
N ALA A 193 10.32 -2.41 19.83
CA ALA A 193 9.36 -1.69 20.67
C ALA A 193 7.95 -2.29 20.57
N LEU A 194 7.52 -2.69 19.38
CA LEU A 194 6.23 -3.34 19.18
C LEU A 194 6.22 -4.76 19.76
N GLU A 195 7.30 -5.52 19.54
CA GLU A 195 7.47 -6.86 20.12
C GLU A 195 7.45 -6.80 21.65
N HIS A 196 8.14 -5.81 22.25
CA HIS A 196 8.16 -5.57 23.67
C HIS A 196 6.76 -5.24 24.23
N LEU A 197 6.02 -4.34 23.58
CA LEU A 197 4.65 -4.01 24.00
C LEU A 197 3.72 -5.23 23.89
N GLY A 198 3.87 -6.05 22.86
CA GLY A 198 3.08 -7.28 22.69
C GLY A 198 3.42 -8.38 23.71
N GLY A 199 4.67 -8.42 24.18
CA GLY A 199 5.17 -9.43 25.13
C GLY A 199 4.84 -9.18 26.61
N HIS A 200 4.46 -7.96 27.00
CA HIS A 200 4.21 -7.60 28.41
C HIS A 200 2.92 -8.15 29.02
N LEU A 201 2.08 -8.83 28.24
CA LEU A 201 0.85 -9.45 28.75
C LEU A 201 1.14 -10.82 29.40
N HIS A 202 2.01 -10.84 30.40
CA HIS A 202 1.93 -11.88 31.43
C HIS A 202 0.84 -11.46 32.41
N PHE A 203 -0.39 -11.90 32.17
CA PHE A 203 -1.43 -11.86 33.19
C PHE A 203 -0.97 -12.75 34.34
N THR A 204 -0.35 -12.18 35.38
CA THR A 204 -0.30 -12.84 36.67
C THR A 204 -1.72 -12.88 37.19
N ASP A 205 -2.38 -14.01 36.95
CA ASP A 205 -3.55 -14.41 37.72
C ASP A 205 -3.09 -14.49 39.20
N GLN A 206 -3.35 -13.42 39.93
CA GLN A 206 -3.38 -13.45 41.39
C GLN A 206 -4.81 -13.14 41.81
N SER A 207 -5.70 -14.07 41.48
CA SER A 207 -6.82 -14.39 42.35
C SER A 207 -6.30 -15.21 43.55
N GLN A 208 -6.09 -14.54 44.68
CA GLN A 208 -6.20 -15.10 46.02
C GLN A 208 -7.15 -14.23 46.84
#